data_AF-X0TEZ7-F1
#
_entry.id   AF-X0TEZ7-F1
#
_cell.length_a   1.000
_cell.length_b   1.000
_cell.length_c   1.000
_cell.angle_alpha   90.00
_cell.angle_beta   90.00
_cell.angle_gamma   90.00
#
_symmetry.space_group_name_H-M   'P 1'
#
loop_
_entity.id
_entity.type
_entity.pdbx_description
1 polymer ?
#
loop_
_entity_poly.entity_id
_entity_poly.type
_entity_poly.pdbx_seq_one_letter_code
_entity_poly.pdbx_strand_id
1 'polypeptide(L)'
;MLAGFIGLKASTRSAVRSTQGAIQGGTPAALTIAFQGGAVMGISVAALGVAGIGIFYFFTKDPLIINGFAMGASSVALFARVGGGIFTKSADVGADLVGKVEAGIPEDDPRNPGVIADNVGDNVGDTAGMGADLFESYVGSVIASMAIGSTLAPALNYMSLPLLLIVVGLLSSIIGVFSINILKNISPQSALRNAYYISGFLFLAGAFFSVKVILGDLNVFWAVLTGMLAGVLIGLESEYFTSGPPIKTIARRAQTGSAPAIITGLAIGFQSTI
;
A
#
# COMPACT_ATOMS: atom_id res chain seq x y z
N MET A 1 -0.68 -13.86 6.35
CA MET A 1 -0.18 -14.87 5.38
C MET A 1 -1.01 -14.93 4.11
N LEU A 2 -2.32 -15.22 4.18
CA LEU A 2 -3.15 -15.39 2.98
C LEU A 2 -3.17 -14.15 2.07
N ALA A 3 -3.27 -12.94 2.64
CA ALA A 3 -3.22 -11.69 1.87
C ALA A 3 -1.92 -11.55 1.06
N GLY A 4 -0.75 -11.76 1.69
CA GLY A 4 0.54 -11.74 1.01
C GLY A 4 0.68 -12.84 -0.05
N PHE A 5 0.16 -14.04 0.20
CA PHE A 5 0.18 -15.13 -0.78
C PHE A 5 -0.67 -14.85 -2.02
N ILE A 6 -1.86 -14.26 -1.84
CA ILE A 6 -2.71 -13.85 -2.96
C ILE A 6 -2.02 -12.73 -3.75
N GLY A 7 -1.43 -11.75 -3.05
CA GLY A 7 -0.63 -10.69 -3.67
C GLY A 7 0.52 -11.24 -4.52
N LEU A 8 1.31 -12.15 -3.97
CA LEU A 8 2.42 -12.80 -4.67
C LEU A 8 1.96 -13.54 -5.93
N LYS A 9 0.87 -14.30 -5.84
CA LYS A 9 0.28 -14.99 -7.01
C LYS A 9 -0.26 -14.02 -8.06
N ALA A 10 -0.81 -12.88 -7.64
CA ALA A 10 -1.29 -11.85 -8.55
C ALA A 10 -0.11 -11.18 -9.26
N SER A 11 0.90 -10.73 -8.50
CA SER A 11 2.07 -10.01 -9.02
C SER A 11 2.86 -10.84 -10.04
N THR A 12 3.22 -12.08 -9.69
CA THR A 12 3.92 -13.01 -10.59
C THR A 12 3.20 -13.24 -11.91
N ARG A 13 1.86 -13.32 -11.89
CA ARG A 13 1.05 -13.49 -13.11
C ARG A 13 0.86 -12.19 -13.89
N SER A 14 0.73 -11.05 -13.19
CA SER A 14 0.56 -9.75 -13.84
C SER A 14 1.84 -9.22 -14.44
N ALA A 15 3.01 -9.55 -13.88
CA ALA A 15 4.31 -9.08 -14.39
C ALA A 15 4.52 -9.46 -15.86
N VAL A 16 4.43 -10.75 -16.20
CA VAL A 16 4.58 -11.24 -17.59
C VAL A 16 3.53 -10.63 -18.53
N ARG A 17 2.29 -10.45 -18.04
CA ARG A 17 1.20 -9.83 -18.81
C ARG A 17 1.44 -8.34 -19.03
N SER A 18 2.02 -7.65 -18.05
CA SER A 18 2.37 -6.23 -18.14
C SER A 18 3.46 -6.02 -19.18
N THR A 19 4.50 -6.88 -19.18
CA THR A 19 5.54 -6.89 -20.23
C THR A 19 4.93 -7.08 -21.62
N GLN A 20 4.04 -8.06 -21.78
CA GLN A 20 3.35 -8.28 -23.05
C GLN A 20 2.44 -7.11 -23.44
N GLY A 21 1.75 -6.50 -22.46
CA GLY A 21 0.92 -5.31 -22.66
C GLY A 21 1.73 -4.11 -23.12
N ALA A 22 2.95 -3.93 -22.60
CA ALA A 22 3.87 -2.88 -23.03
C ALA A 22 4.27 -3.05 -24.51
N ILE A 23 4.51 -4.29 -24.95
CA ILE A 23 4.85 -4.61 -26.34
C ILE A 23 3.67 -4.33 -27.28
N GLN A 24 2.45 -4.74 -26.91
CA GLN A 24 1.29 -4.68 -27.82
C GLN A 24 0.55 -3.35 -27.81
N GLY A 25 0.46 -2.69 -26.66
CA GLY A 25 -0.39 -1.52 -26.44
C GLY A 25 0.29 -0.38 -25.69
N GLY A 26 1.61 -0.45 -25.53
CA GLY A 26 2.42 0.57 -24.87
C GLY A 26 2.07 0.76 -23.40
N THR A 27 2.46 1.92 -22.88
CA THR A 27 2.29 2.30 -21.47
C THR A 27 0.84 2.20 -20.97
N PRO A 28 -0.20 2.64 -21.71
CA PRO A 28 -1.58 2.55 -21.22
C PRO A 28 -2.05 1.11 -20.97
N ALA A 29 -1.68 0.17 -21.84
CA ALA A 29 -2.03 -1.24 -21.70
C ALA A 29 -1.26 -1.89 -20.55
N ALA A 30 0.05 -1.66 -20.47
CA ALA A 30 0.89 -2.13 -19.35
C ALA A 30 0.39 -1.61 -18.00
N LEU A 31 0.09 -0.31 -17.91
CA LEU A 31 -0.44 0.34 -16.70
C LEU A 31 -1.75 -0.30 -16.25
N THR A 32 -2.68 -0.54 -17.18
CA THR A 32 -3.98 -1.15 -16.84
C THR A 32 -3.79 -2.55 -16.25
N ILE A 33 -2.93 -3.37 -16.87
CA ILE A 33 -2.65 -4.74 -16.41
C ILE A 33 -1.94 -4.74 -15.06
N ALA A 34 -0.89 -3.93 -14.90
CA ALA A 34 -0.12 -3.82 -13.66
C ALA A 34 -1.01 -3.32 -12.51
N PHE A 35 -1.81 -2.29 -12.75
CA PHE A 35 -2.73 -1.74 -11.76
C PHE A 35 -3.79 -2.76 -11.34
N GLN A 36 -4.38 -3.49 -12.29
CA GLN A 36 -5.33 -4.56 -11.98
C GLN A 36 -4.68 -5.69 -11.18
N GLY A 37 -3.42 -6.05 -11.48
CA GLY A 37 -2.62 -6.99 -10.69
C GLY A 37 -2.47 -6.55 -9.23
N GLY A 38 -2.08 -5.29 -9.02
CA GLY A 38 -2.01 -4.68 -7.68
C GLY A 38 -3.36 -4.57 -6.98
N ALA A 39 -4.44 -4.28 -7.72
CA ALA A 39 -5.79 -4.21 -7.18
C ALA A 39 -6.27 -5.55 -6.60
N VAL A 40 -5.87 -6.70 -7.18
CA VAL A 40 -6.16 -8.02 -6.59
C VAL A 40 -5.58 -8.13 -5.18
N MET A 41 -4.34 -7.67 -4.97
CA MET A 41 -3.73 -7.64 -3.65
C MET A 41 -4.49 -6.71 -2.70
N GLY A 42 -4.73 -5.46 -3.11
CA GLY A 42 -5.40 -4.46 -2.26
C GLY A 42 -6.82 -4.87 -1.84
N ILE A 43 -7.63 -5.37 -2.78
CA ILE A 43 -8.98 -5.87 -2.49
C ILE A 43 -8.91 -7.09 -1.58
N SER A 44 -7.93 -7.99 -1.78
CA SER A 44 -7.77 -9.17 -0.92
C SER A 44 -7.39 -8.79 0.51
N VAL A 45 -6.49 -7.83 0.69
CA VAL A 45 -6.11 -7.30 2.01
C VAL A 45 -7.34 -6.75 2.74
N ALA A 46 -8.08 -5.85 2.10
CA ALA A 46 -9.25 -5.23 2.70
C ALA A 46 -10.37 -6.25 2.97
N ALA A 47 -10.72 -7.11 2.00
CA ALA A 47 -11.78 -8.10 2.14
C ALA A 47 -11.46 -9.16 3.21
N LEU A 48 -10.21 -9.63 3.29
CA LEU A 48 -9.79 -10.55 4.34
C LEU A 48 -9.81 -9.88 5.72
N GLY A 49 -9.50 -8.59 5.80
CA GLY A 49 -9.59 -7.85 7.07
C GLY A 49 -11.02 -7.69 7.53
N VAL A 50 -11.94 -7.26 6.64
CA VAL A 50 -13.38 -7.19 6.93
C VAL A 50 -13.92 -8.56 7.35
N ALA A 51 -13.63 -9.60 6.57
CA ALA A 51 -14.10 -10.96 6.86
C ALA A 51 -13.53 -11.50 8.17
N GLY A 52 -12.22 -11.31 8.40
CA GLY A 52 -11.55 -11.75 9.62
C GLY A 52 -12.14 -11.10 10.87
N ILE A 53 -12.20 -9.77 10.89
CA ILE A 53 -12.76 -9.04 12.04
C ILE A 53 -14.24 -9.39 12.22
N GLY A 54 -15.02 -9.44 11.14
CA GLY A 54 -16.44 -9.79 11.18
C GLY A 54 -16.72 -11.18 11.73
N ILE A 55 -15.96 -12.20 11.29
CA ILE A 55 -16.08 -13.58 11.78
C ILE A 55 -15.75 -13.64 13.27
N PHE A 56 -14.59 -13.12 13.67
CA PHE A 56 -14.18 -13.18 15.08
C PHE A 56 -15.14 -12.39 15.97
N TYR A 57 -15.56 -11.19 15.56
CA TYR A 57 -16.55 -10.41 16.30
C TYR A 57 -17.90 -11.12 16.42
N PHE A 58 -18.37 -11.78 15.37
CA PHE A 58 -19.64 -12.51 15.40
C PHE A 58 -19.63 -13.63 16.46
N PHE A 59 -18.51 -14.36 16.59
CA PHE A 59 -18.39 -15.45 17.55
C PHE A 59 -18.04 -14.99 18.97
N THR A 60 -17.11 -14.04 19.13
CA THR A 60 -16.62 -13.64 20.45
C THR A 60 -17.51 -12.59 21.10
N LYS A 61 -18.04 -11.64 20.29
CA LYS A 61 -18.72 -10.42 20.74
C LYS A 61 -17.90 -9.56 21.72
N ASP A 62 -16.62 -9.88 21.90
CA ASP A 62 -15.71 -9.26 22.85
C ASP A 62 -14.51 -8.66 22.09
N PRO A 63 -14.38 -7.33 22.06
CA PRO A 63 -13.25 -6.62 21.46
C PRO A 63 -11.90 -7.01 22.04
N LEU A 64 -11.84 -7.38 23.32
CA LEU A 64 -10.60 -7.73 23.98
C LEU A 64 -10.00 -9.03 23.42
N ILE A 65 -10.85 -9.99 23.08
CA ILE A 65 -10.43 -11.25 22.44
C ILE A 65 -9.94 -10.98 21.00
N ILE A 66 -10.56 -10.01 20.31
CA ILE A 66 -10.20 -9.64 18.95
C ILE A 66 -8.83 -8.95 18.88
N ASN A 67 -8.35 -8.31 19.96
CA ASN A 67 -6.97 -7.81 20.02
C ASN A 67 -5.93 -8.90 19.74
N GLY A 68 -6.20 -10.16 20.10
CA GLY A 68 -5.35 -11.29 19.76
C GLY A 68 -5.22 -11.52 18.25
N PHE A 69 -6.27 -11.21 17.47
CA PHE A 69 -6.22 -11.27 16.01
C PHE A 69 -5.29 -10.19 15.43
N ALA A 70 -5.36 -8.96 15.95
CA ALA A 70 -4.43 -7.90 15.57
C ALA A 70 -2.98 -8.28 15.89
N MET A 71 -2.73 -8.76 17.12
CA MET A 71 -1.39 -9.19 17.55
C MET A 71 -0.82 -10.31 16.68
N GLY A 72 -1.66 -11.29 16.29
CA GLY A 72 -1.29 -12.34 15.35
C GLY A 72 -0.93 -11.79 13.97
N ALA A 73 -1.71 -10.82 13.46
CA ALA A 73 -1.41 -10.15 12.21
C ALA A 73 -0.05 -9.43 12.24
N SER A 74 0.26 -8.70 13.32
CA SER A 74 1.55 -7.98 13.49
C SER A 74 2.73 -8.91 13.58
N SER A 75 2.59 -10.00 14.32
CA SER A 75 3.65 -11.00 14.44
C SER A 75 4.01 -11.58 13.07
N VAL A 76 3.01 -11.95 12.27
CA VAL A 76 3.22 -12.49 10.92
C VAL A 76 3.76 -11.43 9.97
N ALA A 77 3.24 -10.20 10.01
CA ALA A 77 3.66 -9.11 9.15
C ALA A 77 5.13 -8.75 9.38
N LEU A 78 5.58 -8.72 10.64
CA LEU A 78 6.97 -8.50 11.01
C LEU A 78 7.90 -9.51 10.33
N PHE A 79 7.64 -10.80 10.47
CA PHE A 79 8.48 -11.83 9.84
C PHE A 79 8.41 -11.80 8.32
N ALA A 80 7.23 -11.57 7.74
CA ALA A 80 7.08 -11.48 6.29
C ALA A 80 7.86 -10.31 5.70
N ARG A 81 7.78 -9.12 6.33
CA ARG A 81 8.45 -7.91 5.88
C ARG A 81 9.96 -7.97 6.09
N VAL A 82 10.43 -8.43 7.25
CA VAL A 82 11.87 -8.58 7.53
C VAL A 82 12.47 -9.67 6.65
N GLY A 83 11.85 -10.85 6.58
CA GLY A 83 12.35 -11.96 5.78
C GLY A 83 12.36 -11.64 4.29
N GLY A 84 11.26 -11.11 3.75
CA GLY A 84 11.19 -10.70 2.35
C GLY A 84 12.10 -9.51 2.03
N GLY A 85 12.22 -8.55 2.94
CA GLY A 85 13.10 -7.39 2.80
C GLY A 85 14.59 -7.77 2.76
N ILE A 86 15.03 -8.67 3.64
CA ILE A 86 16.40 -9.19 3.63
C ILE A 86 16.66 -9.91 2.30
N PHE A 87 15.72 -10.77 1.86
CA PHE A 87 15.88 -11.52 0.62
C PHE A 87 16.00 -10.58 -0.59
N THR A 88 15.06 -9.65 -0.76
CA THR A 88 15.02 -8.76 -1.92
C THR A 88 16.22 -7.82 -1.95
N LYS A 89 16.57 -7.18 -0.82
CA LYS A 89 17.65 -6.19 -0.82
C LYS A 89 19.04 -6.81 -0.87
N SER A 90 19.21 -8.04 -0.41
CA SER A 90 20.48 -8.76 -0.64
C SER A 90 20.67 -9.12 -2.11
N ALA A 91 19.59 -9.50 -2.80
CA ALA A 91 19.63 -9.85 -4.22
C ALA A 91 19.80 -8.62 -5.12
N ASP A 92 18.97 -7.59 -4.94
CA ASP A 92 18.99 -6.29 -5.62
C ASP A 92 20.40 -5.68 -5.58
N VAL A 93 20.93 -5.41 -4.37
CA VAL A 93 22.27 -4.79 -4.21
C VAL A 93 23.38 -5.65 -4.82
N GLY A 94 23.31 -6.97 -4.69
CA GLY A 94 24.32 -7.87 -5.25
C GLY A 94 24.29 -7.91 -6.77
N ALA A 95 23.09 -7.98 -7.37
CA ALA A 95 22.89 -8.01 -8.80
C ALA A 95 23.32 -6.68 -9.43
N ASP A 96 22.92 -5.55 -8.84
CA ASP A 96 23.19 -4.22 -9.38
C ASP A 96 24.67 -3.83 -9.30
N LEU A 97 25.33 -4.08 -8.16
CA LEU A 97 26.75 -3.71 -8.01
C LEU A 97 27.63 -4.50 -8.97
N VAL A 98 27.52 -5.84 -8.98
CA VAL A 98 28.35 -6.68 -9.84
C VAL A 98 27.99 -6.49 -11.31
N GLY A 99 26.69 -6.40 -11.63
CA GLY A 99 26.23 -6.25 -13.01
C GLY A 99 26.58 -4.88 -13.60
N LYS A 100 26.10 -3.80 -12.98
CA LYS A 100 26.18 -2.45 -13.56
C LYS A 100 27.52 -1.79 -13.31
N VAL A 101 28.10 -1.95 -12.11
CA VAL A 101 29.30 -1.21 -11.70
C VAL A 101 30.58 -1.95 -12.05
N GLU A 102 30.65 -3.26 -11.80
CA GLU A 102 31.87 -4.05 -12.03
C GLU A 102 31.95 -4.62 -13.45
N ALA A 103 30.89 -5.30 -13.91
CA ALA A 103 30.87 -5.96 -15.21
C ALA A 103 30.42 -5.05 -16.37
N GLY A 104 29.77 -3.92 -16.07
CA GLY A 104 29.28 -2.97 -17.08
C GLY A 104 28.20 -3.53 -18.00
N ILE A 105 27.44 -4.53 -17.54
CA ILE A 105 26.29 -5.08 -18.26
C ILE A 105 24.99 -4.34 -17.87
N PRO A 106 23.96 -4.35 -18.73
CA PRO A 106 22.67 -3.75 -18.40
C PRO A 106 22.06 -4.30 -17.10
N GLU A 107 21.18 -3.49 -16.49
CA GLU A 107 20.27 -3.94 -15.42
C GLU A 107 19.34 -5.06 -15.94
N ASP A 108 19.01 -6.01 -15.08
CA ASP A 108 18.23 -7.21 -15.42
C ASP A 108 18.79 -8.08 -16.56
N ASP A 109 20.09 -7.99 -16.84
CA ASP A 109 20.70 -8.79 -17.91
C ASP A 109 20.67 -10.30 -17.58
N PRO A 110 20.20 -11.16 -18.50
CA PRO A 110 20.05 -12.60 -18.24
C PRO A 110 21.37 -13.34 -17.96
N ARG A 111 22.53 -12.72 -18.22
CA ARG A 111 23.85 -13.27 -17.88
C ARG A 111 24.18 -13.12 -16.39
N ASN A 112 23.51 -12.20 -15.68
CA ASN A 112 23.73 -11.97 -14.27
C ASN A 112 22.91 -12.97 -13.43
N PRO A 113 23.57 -13.87 -12.67
CA PRO A 113 22.86 -14.89 -11.89
C PRO A 113 22.00 -14.30 -10.76
N GLY A 114 22.23 -13.04 -10.36
CA GLY A 114 21.45 -12.36 -9.32
C GLY A 114 20.05 -11.94 -9.75
N VAL A 115 19.80 -11.78 -11.06
CA VAL A 115 18.55 -11.18 -11.58
C VAL A 115 17.31 -12.00 -11.24
N ILE A 116 17.41 -13.33 -11.24
CA ILE A 116 16.28 -14.18 -10.83
C ILE A 116 15.96 -13.99 -9.35
N ALA A 117 16.98 -13.90 -8.50
CA ALA A 117 16.77 -13.68 -7.07
C ALA A 117 16.18 -12.29 -6.79
N ASP A 118 16.60 -11.28 -7.55
CA ASP A 118 16.09 -9.91 -7.46
C ASP A 118 14.58 -9.85 -7.80
N ASN A 119 14.21 -10.36 -8.98
CA ASN A 119 12.82 -10.41 -9.43
C ASN A 119 11.93 -11.29 -8.53
N VAL A 120 12.47 -12.37 -7.93
CA VAL A 120 11.76 -13.13 -6.89
C VAL A 120 11.59 -12.29 -5.63
N GLY A 121 12.62 -11.53 -5.26
CA GLY A 121 12.62 -10.58 -4.15
C GLY A 121 11.48 -9.58 -4.21
N ASP A 122 11.24 -8.94 -5.36
CA ASP A 122 10.14 -7.98 -5.55
C ASP A 122 8.77 -8.58 -5.22
N ASN A 123 8.59 -9.88 -5.52
CA ASN A 123 7.35 -10.58 -5.24
C ASN A 123 7.23 -11.00 -3.75
N VAL A 124 8.34 -11.35 -3.12
CA VAL A 124 8.34 -11.84 -1.72
C VAL A 124 8.37 -10.69 -0.71
N GLY A 125 9.24 -9.70 -0.91
CA GLY A 125 9.36 -8.52 -0.07
C GLY A 125 8.30 -7.48 -0.42
N ASP A 126 8.43 -6.88 -1.60
CA ASP A 126 7.71 -5.66 -1.95
C ASP A 126 6.22 -5.92 -2.23
N THR A 127 5.84 -7.15 -2.57
CA THR A 127 4.44 -7.56 -2.69
C THR A 127 3.92 -8.27 -1.42
N ALA A 128 4.45 -9.46 -1.11
CA ALA A 128 3.86 -10.27 -0.03
C ALA A 128 4.09 -9.66 1.36
N GLY A 129 5.27 -9.10 1.61
CA GLY A 129 5.59 -8.36 2.84
C GLY A 129 4.73 -7.11 3.00
N MET A 130 4.65 -6.27 1.96
CA MET A 130 3.81 -5.07 1.96
C MET A 130 2.31 -5.41 2.17
N GLY A 131 1.81 -6.48 1.54
CA GLY A 131 0.42 -6.91 1.74
C GLY A 131 0.12 -7.37 3.16
N ALA A 132 1.08 -8.02 3.82
CA ALA A 132 0.94 -8.39 5.24
C ALA A 132 1.00 -7.17 6.17
N ASP A 133 1.89 -6.21 5.88
CA ASP A 133 2.05 -4.95 6.60
C ASP A 133 0.77 -4.11 6.56
N LEU A 134 0.24 -3.86 5.36
CA LEU A 134 -1.00 -3.10 5.19
C LEU A 134 -2.21 -3.80 5.83
N PHE A 135 -2.27 -5.12 5.75
CA PHE A 135 -3.32 -5.90 6.41
C PHE A 135 -3.30 -5.69 7.91
N GLU A 136 -2.11 -5.74 8.52
CA GLU A 136 -1.98 -5.53 9.95
C GLU A 136 -2.36 -4.11 10.36
N SER A 137 -1.82 -3.09 9.70
CA SER A 137 -2.07 -1.70 10.09
C SER A 137 -3.55 -1.34 9.97
N TYR A 138 -4.20 -1.87 8.93
CA TYR A 138 -5.64 -1.76 8.72
C TYR A 138 -6.45 -2.45 9.82
N VAL A 139 -6.18 -3.74 10.08
CA VAL A 139 -6.90 -4.54 11.07
C VAL A 139 -6.67 -3.98 12.48
N GLY A 140 -5.44 -3.63 12.83
CA GLY A 140 -5.07 -3.04 14.11
C GLY A 140 -5.79 -1.73 14.38
N SER A 141 -5.85 -0.83 13.38
CA SER A 141 -6.55 0.45 13.52
C SER A 141 -8.05 0.28 13.79
N VAL A 142 -8.70 -0.66 13.09
CA VAL A 142 -10.12 -0.96 13.28
C VAL A 142 -10.38 -1.53 14.68
N ILE A 143 -9.58 -2.51 15.09
CA ILE A 143 -9.75 -3.18 16.38
C ILE A 143 -9.48 -2.22 17.54
N ALA A 144 -8.44 -1.37 17.44
CA ALA A 144 -8.18 -0.32 18.41
C ALA A 144 -9.36 0.64 18.53
N SER A 145 -9.94 1.04 17.39
CA SER A 145 -11.15 1.89 17.37
C SER A 145 -12.35 1.21 18.02
N MET A 146 -12.54 -0.10 17.79
CA MET A 146 -13.59 -0.90 18.43
C MET A 146 -13.38 -1.02 19.94
N ALA A 147 -12.14 -1.22 20.38
CA ALA A 147 -11.81 -1.33 21.80
C ALA A 147 -12.11 -0.01 22.54
N ILE A 148 -11.73 1.13 21.96
CA ILE A 148 -12.11 2.45 22.50
C ILE A 148 -13.63 2.65 22.44
N GLY A 149 -14.27 2.28 21.33
CA GLY A 149 -15.73 2.39 21.18
C GLY A 149 -16.51 1.57 22.21
N SER A 150 -15.95 0.45 22.68
CA SER A 150 -16.57 -0.40 23.70
C SER A 150 -16.71 0.27 25.07
N THR A 151 -15.91 1.30 25.34
CA THR A 151 -15.96 2.06 26.59
C THR A 151 -16.90 3.28 26.51
N LEU A 152 -17.52 3.52 25.36
CA LEU A 152 -18.45 4.65 25.13
C LEU A 152 -19.91 4.17 25.16
N ALA A 153 -20.85 5.10 25.31
CA ALA A 153 -22.28 4.79 25.34
C ALA A 153 -23.03 5.54 24.21
N PRO A 154 -23.83 4.84 23.37
CA PRO A 154 -24.08 3.39 23.35
C PRO A 154 -22.95 2.60 22.66
N ALA A 155 -22.35 1.64 23.38
CA ALA A 155 -21.16 0.90 22.94
C ALA A 155 -21.32 0.25 21.55
N LEU A 156 -22.49 -0.35 21.27
CA LEU A 156 -22.74 -1.04 20.00
C LEU A 156 -22.58 -0.10 18.80
N ASN A 157 -23.00 1.17 18.91
CA ASN A 157 -22.91 2.14 17.82
C ASN A 157 -21.45 2.52 17.56
N TYR A 158 -20.67 2.81 18.60
CA TYR A 158 -19.26 3.16 18.47
C TYR A 158 -18.39 1.98 18.03
N MET A 159 -18.73 0.76 18.42
CA MET A 159 -18.02 -0.45 18.00
C MET A 159 -18.35 -0.87 16.56
N SER A 160 -19.59 -0.68 16.10
CA SER A 160 -20.01 -1.04 14.74
C SER A 160 -19.58 -0.02 13.69
N LEU A 161 -19.39 1.25 14.07
CA LEU A 161 -18.97 2.31 13.16
C LEU A 161 -17.67 2.01 12.39
N PRO A 162 -16.53 1.65 13.02
CA PRO A 162 -15.30 1.37 12.28
C PRO A 162 -15.47 0.19 11.31
N LEU A 163 -16.28 -0.82 11.64
CA LEU A 163 -16.63 -1.92 10.73
C LEU A 163 -17.41 -1.44 9.50
N LEU A 164 -18.38 -0.55 9.70
CA LEU A 164 -19.13 0.01 8.58
C LEU A 164 -18.23 0.87 7.69
N LEU A 165 -17.39 1.72 8.30
CA LEU A 165 -16.48 2.59 7.56
C LEU A 165 -15.55 1.79 6.67
N ILE A 166 -15.00 0.67 7.14
CA ILE A 166 -14.13 -0.15 6.30
C ILE A 166 -14.84 -0.88 5.17
N VAL A 167 -16.12 -1.24 5.34
CA VAL A 167 -16.95 -1.80 4.27
C VAL A 167 -17.23 -0.72 3.21
N VAL A 168 -17.59 0.48 3.64
CA VAL A 168 -17.75 1.64 2.76
C VAL A 168 -16.44 1.94 2.02
N GLY A 169 -15.30 1.89 2.73
CA GLY A 169 -13.98 2.06 2.14
C GLY A 169 -13.68 1.02 1.07
N LEU A 170 -13.93 -0.25 1.34
CA LEU A 170 -13.76 -1.34 0.36
C LEU A 170 -14.59 -1.10 -0.91
N LEU A 171 -15.87 -0.74 -0.76
CA LEU A 171 -16.75 -0.45 -1.90
C LEU A 171 -16.25 0.76 -2.71
N SER A 172 -15.84 1.83 -2.02
CA SER A 172 -15.27 3.02 -2.64
C SER A 172 -13.96 2.72 -3.37
N SER A 173 -13.09 1.87 -2.80
CA SER A 173 -11.86 1.42 -3.44
C SER A 173 -12.13 0.58 -4.69
N ILE A 174 -13.14 -0.30 -4.68
CA ILE A 174 -13.55 -1.07 -5.87
C ILE A 174 -13.95 -0.12 -7.01
N ILE A 175 -14.75 0.91 -6.72
CA ILE A 175 -15.14 1.93 -7.71
C ILE A 175 -13.92 2.71 -8.20
N GLY A 176 -13.04 3.11 -7.29
CA GLY A 176 -11.77 3.77 -7.62
C GLY A 176 -10.90 2.93 -8.54
N VAL A 177 -10.83 1.62 -8.33
CA VAL A 177 -10.08 0.70 -9.18
C VAL A 177 -10.63 0.68 -10.61
N PHE A 178 -11.96 0.66 -10.78
CA PHE A 178 -12.57 0.69 -12.12
C PHE A 178 -12.28 1.99 -12.90
N SER A 179 -12.02 3.10 -12.19
CA SER A 179 -11.70 4.38 -12.83
C SER A 179 -10.40 4.34 -13.67
N ILE A 180 -9.49 3.38 -13.40
CA ILE A 180 -8.22 3.26 -14.14
C ILE A 180 -8.44 3.06 -15.64
N ASN A 181 -9.53 2.40 -16.05
CA ASN A 181 -9.84 2.16 -17.45
C ASN A 181 -10.06 3.46 -18.24
N ILE A 182 -10.50 4.51 -17.55
CA ILE A 182 -10.70 5.86 -18.09
C ILE A 182 -9.40 6.66 -17.97
N LEU A 183 -8.65 6.49 -16.87
CA LEU A 183 -7.43 7.24 -16.56
C LEU A 183 -6.16 6.69 -17.22
N LYS A 184 -6.19 5.54 -17.89
CA LYS A 184 -4.98 4.90 -18.45
C LYS A 184 -4.21 5.72 -19.49
N ASN A 185 -4.84 6.74 -20.08
CA ASN A 185 -4.24 7.58 -21.13
C ASN A 185 -3.50 8.82 -20.58
N ILE A 186 -3.61 9.13 -19.28
CA ILE A 186 -2.80 10.18 -18.65
C ILE A 186 -1.50 9.57 -18.09
N SER A 187 -0.61 10.41 -17.53
CA SER A 187 0.63 9.89 -16.95
C SER A 187 0.32 8.86 -15.84
N PRO A 188 1.06 7.74 -15.76
CA PRO A 188 0.82 6.69 -14.77
C PRO A 188 0.69 7.22 -13.34
N GLN A 189 1.60 8.12 -12.96
CA GLN A 189 1.59 8.79 -11.66
C GLN A 189 0.29 9.56 -11.39
N SER A 190 -0.20 10.33 -12.37
CA SER A 190 -1.47 11.05 -12.23
C SER A 190 -2.67 10.10 -12.23
N ALA A 191 -2.62 9.00 -12.98
CA ALA A 191 -3.67 7.99 -13.00
C ALA A 191 -3.82 7.32 -11.62
N LEU A 192 -2.71 6.94 -11.00
CA LEU A 192 -2.68 6.37 -9.63
C LEU A 192 -3.25 7.36 -8.60
N ARG A 193 -2.78 8.61 -8.64
CA ARG A 193 -3.24 9.66 -7.72
C ARG A 193 -4.74 9.95 -7.88
N ASN A 194 -5.22 10.06 -9.11
CA ASN A 194 -6.63 10.36 -9.37
C ASN A 194 -7.53 9.18 -8.97
N ALA A 195 -7.12 7.93 -9.21
CA ALA A 195 -7.85 6.75 -8.73
C ALA A 195 -7.96 6.73 -7.19
N TYR A 196 -6.86 7.08 -6.50
CA TYR A 196 -6.84 7.25 -5.05
C TYR A 196 -7.82 8.35 -4.60
N TYR A 197 -7.79 9.54 -5.20
CA TYR A 197 -8.70 10.63 -4.86
C TYR A 197 -10.18 10.33 -5.12
N ILE A 198 -10.49 9.63 -6.21
CA ILE A 198 -11.86 9.16 -6.49
C ILE A 198 -12.34 8.24 -5.37
N SER A 199 -11.52 7.25 -4.98
CA SER A 199 -11.88 6.36 -3.88
C SER A 199 -12.01 7.09 -2.54
N GLY A 200 -11.13 8.06 -2.27
CA GLY A 200 -11.16 8.84 -1.04
C GLY A 200 -12.39 9.74 -0.92
N PHE A 201 -12.77 10.42 -1.99
CA PHE A 201 -13.97 11.24 -2.04
C PHE A 201 -15.24 10.40 -1.81
N LEU A 202 -15.36 9.25 -2.48
CA LEU A 202 -16.49 8.34 -2.29
C LEU A 202 -16.54 7.80 -0.85
N PHE A 203 -15.39 7.48 -0.27
CA PHE A 203 -15.29 7.09 1.13
C PHE A 203 -15.76 8.20 2.07
N LEU A 204 -15.31 9.45 1.92
CA LEU A 204 -15.74 10.55 2.78
C LEU A 204 -17.25 10.80 2.69
N ALA A 205 -17.81 10.75 1.49
CA ALA A 205 -19.25 10.87 1.31
C ALA A 205 -19.99 9.75 2.07
N GLY A 206 -19.58 8.49 1.90
CA GLY A 206 -20.18 7.36 2.62
C GLY A 206 -19.96 7.42 4.13
N ALA A 207 -18.78 7.87 4.58
CA ALA A 207 -18.43 8.03 5.99
C ALA A 207 -19.30 9.11 6.65
N PHE A 208 -19.54 10.24 5.98
CA PHE A 208 -20.41 11.30 6.46
C PHE A 208 -21.82 10.78 6.79
N PHE A 209 -22.44 10.05 5.85
CA PHE A 209 -23.76 9.47 6.08
C PHE A 209 -23.74 8.39 7.16
N SER A 210 -22.72 7.52 7.16
CA SER A 210 -22.56 6.44 8.13
C SER A 210 -22.47 6.96 9.57
N VAL A 211 -21.62 7.96 9.79
CA VAL A 211 -21.44 8.60 11.10
C VAL A 211 -22.73 9.29 11.54
N LYS A 212 -23.34 10.08 10.66
CA LYS A 212 -24.58 10.82 10.97
C LYS A 212 -25.74 9.91 11.34
N VAL A 213 -25.89 8.78 10.64
CA VAL A 213 -26.99 7.82 10.90
C VAL A 213 -26.76 7.03 12.19
N ILE A 214 -25.52 6.63 12.49
CA ILE A 214 -25.22 5.77 13.65
C ILE A 214 -25.11 6.57 14.95
N LEU A 215 -24.42 7.72 14.91
CA LEU A 215 -24.12 8.51 16.11
C LEU A 215 -25.02 9.73 16.28
N GLY A 216 -25.68 10.21 15.21
CA GLY A 216 -26.53 11.41 15.26
C GLY A 216 -25.76 12.74 15.28
N ASP A 217 -24.44 12.71 15.50
CA ASP A 217 -23.54 13.85 15.41
C ASP A 217 -22.40 13.62 14.40
N LEU A 218 -21.57 14.63 14.18
CA LEU A 218 -20.47 14.61 13.20
C LEU A 218 -19.08 14.72 13.85
N ASN A 219 -18.97 14.62 15.18
CA ASN A 219 -17.69 14.80 15.87
C ASN A 219 -16.67 13.75 15.41
N VAL A 220 -17.10 12.50 15.32
CA VAL A 220 -16.24 11.40 14.82
C VAL A 220 -15.93 11.56 13.32
N PHE A 221 -16.86 12.12 12.54
CA PHE A 221 -16.62 12.37 11.12
C PHE A 221 -15.45 13.34 10.91
N TRP A 222 -15.36 14.40 11.72
CA TRP A 222 -14.24 15.34 11.63
C TRP A 222 -12.89 14.66 11.91
N ALA A 223 -12.84 13.71 12.85
CA ALA A 223 -11.62 12.92 13.09
C ALA A 223 -11.26 12.00 11.89
N VAL A 224 -12.25 11.39 11.24
CA VAL A 224 -12.05 10.60 10.01
C VAL A 224 -11.56 11.49 8.87
N LEU A 225 -12.15 12.68 8.71
CA LEU A 225 -11.77 13.64 7.68
C LEU A 225 -10.33 14.12 7.87
N THR A 226 -9.95 14.51 9.09
CA THR A 226 -8.59 14.97 9.37
C THR A 226 -7.57 13.85 9.16
N GLY A 227 -7.89 12.61 9.55
CA GLY A 227 -7.04 11.44 9.26
C GLY A 227 -6.84 11.21 7.76
N MET A 228 -7.90 11.31 6.96
CA MET A 228 -7.78 11.18 5.50
C MET A 228 -6.99 12.33 4.89
N LEU A 229 -7.23 13.57 5.31
CA LEU A 229 -6.47 14.74 4.83
C LEU A 229 -4.99 14.60 5.17
N ALA A 230 -4.65 14.15 6.38
CA ALA A 230 -3.28 13.85 6.76
C ALA A 230 -2.65 12.80 5.84
N GLY A 231 -3.36 11.71 5.54
CA GLY A 231 -2.89 10.68 4.60
C GLY A 231 -2.66 11.21 3.18
N VAL A 232 -3.54 12.09 2.68
CA VAL A 232 -3.36 12.77 1.39
C VAL A 232 -2.14 13.68 1.40
N LEU A 233 -1.93 14.45 2.47
CA LEU A 233 -0.77 15.34 2.62
C LEU A 233 0.53 14.55 2.65
N ILE A 234 0.60 13.46 3.44
CA ILE A 234 1.76 12.56 3.49
C ILE A 234 2.05 11.99 2.10
N GLY A 235 1.02 11.60 1.34
CA GLY A 235 1.17 11.10 -0.02
C GLY A 235 1.72 12.16 -1.00
N LEU A 236 1.21 13.39 -0.94
CA LEU A 236 1.67 14.50 -1.77
C LEU A 236 3.09 14.94 -1.43
N GLU A 237 3.42 14.97 -0.15
CA GLU A 237 4.76 15.29 0.34
C GLU A 237 5.76 14.21 -0.10
N SER A 238 5.41 12.94 0.09
CA SER A 238 6.19 11.81 -0.40
C SER A 238 6.40 11.94 -1.92
N GLU A 239 5.34 12.21 -2.69
CA GLU A 239 5.44 12.42 -4.14
C GLU A 239 6.39 13.58 -4.49
N TYR A 240 6.35 14.69 -3.76
CA TYR A 240 7.23 15.83 -3.99
C TYR A 240 8.70 15.47 -3.78
N PHE A 241 9.02 14.78 -2.68
CA PHE A 241 10.39 14.38 -2.36
C PHE A 241 10.90 13.20 -3.20
N THR A 242 10.01 12.33 -3.69
CA THR A 242 10.37 11.13 -4.45
C THR A 242 10.08 11.19 -5.94
N SER A 243 9.57 12.31 -6.47
CA SER A 243 9.39 12.51 -7.93
C SER A 243 9.59 13.96 -8.40
N GLY A 244 9.63 14.90 -7.45
CA GLY A 244 9.71 16.33 -7.73
C GLY A 244 11.14 16.87 -7.88
N PRO A 245 11.32 18.19 -7.66
CA PRO A 245 12.61 18.86 -7.73
C PRO A 245 13.74 18.28 -6.87
N PRO A 246 13.50 17.78 -5.63
CA PRO A 246 14.56 17.23 -4.78
C PRO A 246 15.36 16.10 -5.43
N ILE A 247 14.71 15.16 -6.13
CA ILE A 247 15.41 14.09 -6.84
C ILE A 247 16.36 14.63 -7.92
N LYS A 248 15.93 15.66 -8.66
CA LYS A 248 16.79 16.26 -9.70
C LYS A 248 18.06 16.86 -9.11
N THR A 249 17.99 17.36 -7.88
CA THR A 249 19.16 17.84 -7.13
C THR A 249 20.09 16.69 -6.78
N ILE A 250 19.58 15.56 -6.28
CA ILE A 250 20.38 14.36 -5.98
C ILE A 250 21.09 13.86 -7.24
N ALA A 251 20.35 13.71 -8.34
CA ALA A 251 20.90 13.26 -9.62
C ALA A 251 22.00 14.19 -10.15
N ARG A 252 21.82 15.52 -10.02
CA ARG A 252 22.86 16.50 -10.39
C ARG A 252 24.10 16.38 -9.50
N ARG A 253 23.94 16.16 -8.20
CA ARG A 253 25.07 15.97 -7.27
C ARG A 253 25.80 14.65 -7.51
N ALA A 254 25.11 13.62 -7.98
CA ALA A 254 25.73 12.35 -8.35
C ALA A 254 26.77 12.47 -9.49
N GLN A 255 26.65 13.49 -10.36
CA GLN A 255 27.64 13.76 -11.41
C GLN A 255 29.03 14.13 -10.85
N THR A 256 29.10 14.58 -9.60
CA THR A 256 30.36 14.91 -8.90
C THR A 256 30.94 13.75 -8.09
N GLY A 257 30.30 12.57 -8.16
CA GLY A 257 30.72 11.34 -7.46
C GLY A 257 29.70 10.84 -6.44
N SER A 258 29.95 9.63 -5.93
CA SER A 258 29.02 8.91 -5.04
C SER A 258 28.87 9.57 -3.66
N ALA A 259 29.94 10.13 -3.08
CA ALA A 259 29.88 10.74 -1.76
C ALA A 259 28.94 11.98 -1.72
N PRO A 260 29.04 12.96 -2.65
CA PRO A 260 28.05 14.04 -2.75
C PRO A 260 26.61 13.56 -2.96
N ALA A 261 26.40 12.47 -3.71
CA ALA A 261 25.08 11.88 -3.91
C ALA A 261 24.49 11.37 -2.58
N ILE A 262 25.26 10.62 -1.81
CA ILE A 262 24.84 10.06 -0.52
C ILE A 262 24.55 11.18 0.48
N ILE A 263 25.45 12.17 0.62
CA ILE A 263 25.26 13.29 1.56
C ILE A 263 23.99 14.08 1.21
N THR A 264 23.78 14.38 -0.07
CA THR A 264 22.61 15.12 -0.52
C THR A 264 21.33 14.30 -0.34
N GLY A 265 21.37 13.00 -0.64
CA GLY A 265 20.24 12.09 -0.43
C GLY A 265 19.83 11.99 1.04
N LEU A 266 20.79 11.83 1.96
CA LEU A 266 20.54 11.81 3.40
C LEU A 266 19.95 13.15 3.88
N ALA A 267 20.50 14.28 3.44
CA ALA A 267 20.00 15.60 3.82
C ALA A 267 18.55 15.82 3.36
N ILE A 268 18.21 15.45 2.11
CA ILE A 268 16.84 15.53 1.60
C ILE A 268 15.92 14.56 2.33
N GLY A 269 16.39 13.35 2.67
CA GLY A 269 15.64 12.40 3.49
C GLY A 269 15.26 12.97 4.85
N PHE A 270 16.20 13.61 5.55
CA PHE A 270 15.90 14.29 6.83
C PHE A 270 15.00 15.51 6.66
N GLN A 271 15.08 16.20 5.52
CA GLN A 271 14.16 17.30 5.22
C GLN A 271 12.72 16.82 4.99
N SER A 272 12.55 15.62 4.43
CA SER A 272 11.23 15.06 4.07
C SER A 272 10.37 14.58 5.26
N THR A 273 10.84 14.77 6.49
CA THR A 273 10.10 14.39 7.71
C THR A 273 9.44 15.59 8.42
N ILE A 274 9.50 16.79 7.82
CA ILE A 274 9.04 18.06 8.42
C ILE A 274 7.81 18.57 7.65
#